data_AF-A0A259JZ16-F1
#
_entry.id   AF-A0A259JZ16-F1
#
_cell.length_a   1.000
_cell.length_b   1.000
_cell.length_c   1.000
_cell.angle_alpha   90.00
_cell.angle_beta   90.00
_cell.angle_gamma   90.00
#
_symmetry.space_group_name_H-M   'P 1'
#
loop_
_entity.id
_entity.type
_entity.pdbx_description
1 polymer ?
#
loop_
_entity_poly.entity_id
_entity_poly.type
_entity_poly.pdbx_seq_one_letter_code
_entity_poly.pdbx_strand_id
1 'polypeptide(L)'
;MNTPSRPAPLARTRAAGSEVRRQIARIERQIEHRAERKTNTAKAKTRPSRRCRAGWTPSDERLFREHVDQLAFERHAEIEALSGKLAGRRERSQR
;
A
#
# COMPACT_ATOMS: atom_id res chain seq x y z
N MET A 1 -11.34 -26.67 -30.25
CA MET A 1 -10.14 -25.80 -30.28
C MET A 1 -10.47 -24.52 -29.54
N ASN A 2 -9.90 -24.29 -28.35
CA ASN A 2 -10.16 -23.08 -27.56
C ASN A 2 -9.21 -21.97 -28.00
N THR A 3 -9.67 -21.08 -28.88
CA THR A 3 -8.97 -19.81 -29.13
C THR A 3 -9.08 -18.95 -27.88
N PRO A 4 -7.98 -18.49 -27.25
CA PRO A 4 -8.08 -17.49 -26.20
C PRO A 4 -8.62 -16.21 -26.85
N SER A 5 -9.93 -16.00 -26.70
CA SER A 5 -10.61 -14.81 -27.19
C SER A 5 -9.89 -13.60 -26.61
N ARG A 6 -9.17 -12.85 -27.45
CA ARG A 6 -8.48 -11.63 -27.01
C ARG A 6 -9.56 -10.72 -26.43
N PRO A 7 -9.46 -10.32 -25.16
CA PRO A 7 -10.48 -9.47 -24.57
C PRO A 7 -10.63 -8.22 -25.43
N ALA A 8 -11.89 -7.84 -25.69
CA ALA A 8 -12.22 -6.62 -26.40
C ALA A 8 -11.43 -5.45 -25.80
N PRO A 9 -11.03 -4.43 -26.59
CA PRO A 9 -10.17 -3.33 -26.12
C PRO A 9 -10.61 -2.73 -24.76
N LEU A 10 -11.92 -2.60 -24.53
CA LEU A 10 -12.50 -2.12 -23.26
C LEU A 10 -12.29 -3.08 -22.08
N ALA A 11 -12.32 -4.39 -22.30
CA ALA A 11 -12.03 -5.37 -21.25
C ALA A 11 -10.55 -5.33 -20.84
N ARG A 12 -9.63 -5.10 -21.79
CA ARG A 12 -8.20 -4.90 -21.52
C ARG A 12 -7.92 -3.63 -20.73
N THR A 13 -8.59 -2.52 -21.06
CA THR A 13 -8.40 -1.26 -20.32
C THR A 13 -8.93 -1.37 -18.90
N ARG A 14 -10.08 -2.04 -18.70
CA ARG A 14 -10.65 -2.31 -17.38
C ARG A 14 -9.77 -3.23 -16.54
N ALA A 15 -9.25 -4.31 -17.12
CA ALA A 15 -8.36 -5.25 -16.43
C ALA A 15 -7.08 -4.57 -15.95
N ALA A 16 -6.41 -3.81 -16.81
CA ALA A 16 -5.22 -3.06 -16.46
C ALA A 16 -5.50 -1.97 -15.41
N GLY A 17 -6.65 -1.32 -15.46
CA GLY A 17 -7.07 -0.39 -14.39
C GLY A 17 -7.27 -1.07 -13.04
N SER A 18 -7.79 -2.31 -13.03
CA SER A 18 -7.92 -3.11 -11.80
C SER A 18 -6.57 -3.54 -11.24
N GLU A 19 -5.60 -3.84 -12.10
CA GLU A 19 -4.25 -4.24 -11.73
C GLU A 19 -3.49 -3.09 -11.05
N VAL A 20 -3.54 -1.88 -11.63
CA VAL A 20 -2.91 -0.69 -11.01
C VAL A 20 -3.52 -0.40 -9.63
N ARG A 21 -4.83 -0.55 -9.45
CA ARG A 21 -5.48 -0.40 -8.13
C ARG A 21 -5.00 -1.46 -7.12
N ARG A 22 -4.85 -2.72 -7.56
CA ARG A 22 -4.28 -3.78 -6.71
C ARG A 22 -2.84 -3.49 -6.32
N GLN A 23 -2.06 -2.91 -7.23
CA GLN A 23 -0.68 -2.52 -6.95
C GLN A 23 -0.62 -1.42 -5.88
N ILE A 24 -1.44 -0.37 -5.99
CA ILE A 24 -1.53 0.68 -4.95
C ILE A 24 -1.92 0.06 -3.60
N ALA A 25 -2.98 -0.75 -3.56
CA ALA A 25 -3.42 -1.40 -2.33
C ALA A 25 -2.37 -2.36 -1.74
N ARG A 26 -1.47 -2.92 -2.56
CA ARG A 26 -0.35 -3.74 -2.09
C ARG A 26 0.73 -2.88 -1.45
N ILE A 27 1.03 -1.71 -2.04
CA ILE A 27 2.01 -0.76 -1.49
C ILE A 27 1.53 -0.24 -0.13
N GLU A 28 0.25 0.15 -0.02
CA GLU A 28 -0.35 0.61 1.24
C GLU A 28 -0.23 -0.44 2.36
N ARG A 29 -0.60 -1.71 2.08
CA ARG A 29 -0.43 -2.81 3.04
C ARG A 29 1.03 -3.06 3.41
N GLN A 30 1.96 -2.89 2.47
CA GLN A 30 3.39 -3.05 2.75
C GLN A 30 3.91 -1.95 3.66
N ILE A 31 3.43 -0.72 3.49
CA ILE A 31 3.74 0.41 4.36
C ILE A 31 3.28 0.09 5.78
N GLU A 32 2.00 -0.28 5.95
CA GLU A 32 1.42 -0.62 7.26
C GLU A 32 2.20 -1.75 7.94
N HIS A 33 2.37 -2.88 7.25
CA HIS A 33 3.09 -4.04 7.80
C HIS A 33 4.55 -3.69 8.16
N ARG A 34 5.22 -2.85 7.37
CA ARG A 34 6.60 -2.44 7.66
C ARG A 34 6.66 -1.47 8.84
N ALA A 35 5.71 -0.55 8.95
CA ALA A 35 5.58 0.35 10.09
C ALA A 35 5.29 -0.43 11.38
N GLU A 36 4.40 -1.41 11.33
CA GLU A 36 4.09 -2.31 12.45
C GLU A 36 5.36 -3.03 12.93
N ARG A 37 6.12 -3.66 12.01
CA ARG A 37 7.38 -4.34 12.38
C ARG A 37 8.42 -3.41 13.00
N LYS A 38 8.58 -2.19 12.46
CA LYS A 38 9.49 -1.17 13.04
C LYS A 38 9.06 -0.82 14.47
N THR A 39 7.76 -0.61 14.68
CA THR A 39 7.17 -0.29 15.99
C THR A 39 7.36 -1.44 16.97
N ASN A 40 7.06 -2.68 16.57
CA ASN A 40 7.27 -3.87 17.39
C ASN A 40 8.74 -4.07 17.77
N THR A 41 9.67 -3.80 16.84
CA THR A 41 11.11 -3.86 17.11
C THR A 41 11.54 -2.79 18.09
N ALA A 42 11.07 -1.55 17.94
CA ALA A 42 11.36 -0.46 18.86
C ALA A 42 10.81 -0.76 20.26
N LYS A 43 9.55 -1.22 20.33
CA LYS A 43 8.91 -1.68 21.57
C LYS A 43 9.70 -2.80 22.24
N ALA A 44 10.14 -3.82 21.50
CA ALA A 44 10.93 -4.92 22.06
C ALA A 44 12.26 -4.43 22.65
N LYS A 45 12.91 -3.44 22.03
CA LYS A 45 14.16 -2.84 22.52
C LYS A 45 13.97 -2.01 23.79
N THR A 46 12.89 -1.22 23.87
CA THR A 46 12.63 -0.34 25.02
C THR A 46 12.08 -1.09 26.24
N ARG A 47 11.53 -2.29 26.02
CA ARG A 47 10.84 -3.08 27.04
C ARG A 47 11.37 -4.51 27.16
N PRO A 48 12.62 -4.71 27.62
CA PRO A 48 13.25 -6.03 27.64
C PRO A 48 12.80 -6.97 28.78
N SER A 49 11.82 -6.64 29.64
CA SER A 49 11.53 -7.49 30.83
C SER A 49 10.05 -7.57 31.29
N ARG A 50 9.67 -8.81 31.60
CA ARG A 50 8.51 -9.49 32.27
C ARG A 50 7.29 -8.74 32.85
N ARG A 51 7.25 -7.40 32.89
CA ARG A 51 6.10 -6.62 33.40
C ARG A 51 5.44 -5.70 32.37
N CYS A 52 5.74 -5.91 31.10
CA CYS A 52 5.26 -5.05 30.04
C CYS A 52 3.81 -5.39 29.71
N ARG A 53 2.92 -4.39 29.83
CA ARG A 53 1.51 -4.48 29.37
C ARG A 53 1.50 -5.14 27.98
N ALA A 54 0.80 -6.27 27.88
CA ALA A 54 0.52 -6.92 26.61
C ALA A 54 -0.40 -5.99 25.80
N GLY A 55 0.18 -5.17 24.92
CA GLY A 55 -0.59 -4.27 24.07
C GLY A 55 0.22 -3.13 23.49
N TRP A 56 -0.40 -2.39 22.59
CA TRP A 56 0.10 -1.11 22.11
C TRP A 56 -0.24 -0.03 23.13
N THR A 57 0.73 0.82 23.44
CA THR A 57 0.50 2.05 24.21
C THR A 57 0.22 3.21 23.27
N PRO A 58 -0.33 4.33 23.76
CA PRO A 58 -0.46 5.54 22.96
C PRO A 58 0.87 6.00 22.33
N SER A 59 2.00 5.77 23.02
CA SER A 59 3.33 6.05 22.47
C SER A 59 3.71 5.11 21.33
N ASP A 60 3.34 3.82 21.42
CA ASP A 60 3.56 2.85 20.33
C ASP A 60 2.71 3.20 19.12
N GLU A 61 1.45 3.60 19.31
CA GLU A 61 0.56 4.06 18.24
C GLU A 61 1.12 5.30 17.55
N ARG A 62 1.58 6.31 18.31
CA ARG A 62 2.19 7.51 17.72
C ARG A 62 3.42 7.17 16.88
N LEU A 63 4.30 6.31 17.40
CA LEU A 63 5.49 5.87 16.68
C LEU A 63 5.13 5.08 15.40
N PHE A 64 4.08 4.25 15.48
CA PHE A 64 3.55 3.56 14.31
C PHE A 64 3.07 4.55 13.24
N ARG A 65 2.29 5.56 13.62
CA ARG A 65 1.82 6.61 12.70
C ARG A 65 2.99 7.37 12.07
N GLU A 66 3.99 7.76 12.86
CA GLU A 66 5.21 8.40 12.34
C GLU A 66 5.93 7.51 11.31
N HIS A 67 6.00 6.19 11.56
CA HIS A 67 6.57 5.25 10.60
C HIS A 67 5.73 5.07 9.33
N VAL A 68 4.39 5.07 9.45
CA VAL A 68 3.49 5.05 8.29
C VAL A 68 3.70 6.30 7.46
N ASP A 69 3.69 7.48 8.07
CA ASP A 69 3.82 8.75 7.36
C ASP A 69 5.17 8.85 6.64
N GLN A 70 6.26 8.44 7.31
CA GLN A 70 7.59 8.41 6.69
C GLN A 70 7.64 7.45 5.48
N LEU A 71 7.14 6.22 5.63
CA LEU A 71 7.16 5.22 4.56
C LEU A 71 6.20 5.59 3.41
N ALA A 72 5.06 6.20 3.72
CA ALA A 72 4.13 6.72 2.74
C ALA A 72 4.75 7.86 1.95
N PHE A 73 5.47 8.77 2.62
CA PHE A 73 6.21 9.84 1.94
C PHE A 73 7.27 9.29 0.99
N GLU A 74 8.07 8.31 1.42
CA GLU A 74 9.06 7.64 0.57
C GLU A 74 8.43 6.97 -0.68
N ARG A 75 7.19 6.47 -0.55
CA ARG A 75 6.46 5.79 -1.64
C ARG A 75 5.49 6.68 -2.39
N HIS A 76 5.37 7.94 -1.98
CA HIS A 76 4.38 8.87 -2.53
C HIS A 76 4.56 9.05 -4.04
N ALA A 77 5.79 9.25 -4.51
CA ALA A 77 6.07 9.39 -5.95
C ALA A 77 5.68 8.14 -6.76
N GLU A 78 5.83 6.94 -6.20
CA GLU A 78 5.42 5.69 -6.85
C GLU A 78 3.90 5.58 -6.92
N ILE A 79 3.20 5.90 -5.82
CA ILE A 79 1.73 5.91 -5.76
C ILE A 79 1.16 6.94 -6.74
N GLU A 80 1.72 8.15 -6.77
CA GLU A 80 1.29 9.22 -7.69
C GLU A 80 1.50 8.84 -9.15
N ALA A 81 2.63 8.20 -9.50
CA ALA A 81 2.85 7.69 -10.85
C ALA A 81 1.82 6.61 -11.25
N LEU A 82 1.41 5.75 -10.32
CA LEU A 82 0.36 4.75 -10.55
C LEU A 82 -1.03 5.40 -10.66
N SER A 83 -1.33 6.38 -9.82
CA SER A 83 -2.57 7.16 -9.86
C SER A 83 -2.69 7.96 -11.17
N GLY A 84 -1.61 8.56 -11.66
CA GLY A 84 -1.55 9.24 -12.95
C GLY A 84 -1.83 8.30 -14.14
N LYS A 85 -1.30 7.07 -14.09
CA LYS A 85 -1.63 6.02 -15.10
C LYS A 85 -3.12 5.66 -15.12
N LEU A 86 -3.78 5.76 -13.97
CA LEU A 86 -5.23 5.55 -13.83
C LEU A 86 -6.03 6.73 -14.38
N ALA A 87 -5.64 7.97 -14.06
CA ALA A 87 -6.30 9.19 -14.52
C ALA A 87 -6.22 9.35 -16.05
N GLY A 88 -5.01 9.27 -16.62
CA GLY A 88 -4.84 9.37 -18.07
C GLY A 88 -5.46 8.21 -18.86
N ARG A 89 -5.81 7.09 -18.21
CA ARG A 89 -6.56 5.99 -18.83
C ARG A 89 -8.07 6.23 -18.82
N ARG A 90 -8.62 6.95 -17.83
CA ARG A 90 -10.04 7.33 -17.82
C ARG A 90 -10.37 8.27 -18.97
N GLU A 91 -9.50 9.26 -19.22
CA GLU A 91 -9.68 10.22 -20.32
C GLU A 91 -9.67 9.55 -21.70
N ARG A 92 -8.76 8.59 -21.95
CA ARG A 92 -8.70 7.85 -23.23
C ARG A 92 -9.87 6.89 -23.46
N SER A 93 -10.67 6.58 -22.44
CA SER A 93 -11.84 5.71 -22.58
C SER A 93 -13.14 6.49 -22.79
N GLN A 94 -13.11 7.82 -22.65
CA GLN A 94 -14.25 8.73 -22.78
C GLN A 94 -14.26 9.50 -24.12
N ARG A 95 -13.29 9.24 -25.00
CA ARG A 95 -13.12 9.86 -26.32
C ARG A 95 -13.24 8.79 -27.40
#